data_AF-A0A4C1VYD1-F1
#
_entry.id   AF-A0A4C1VYD1-F1
#
_cell.length_a   1.000
_cell.length_b   1.000
_cell.length_c   1.000
_cell.angle_alpha   90.00
_cell.angle_beta   90.00
_cell.angle_gamma   90.00
#
_symmetry.space_group_name_H-M   'P 1'
#
loop_
_entity.id
_entity.type
_entity.pdbx_description
1 polymer ?
#
loop_
_entity_poly.entity_id
_entity_poly.type
_entity_poly.pdbx_seq_one_letter_code
_entity_poly.pdbx_strand_id
1 'polypeptide(L)'
;MTEDTLKSYCDEDGNMIFQDQFLGEITQEESVIPNGRNLDDSIVKILKKLIKTQQNKEKQSMKKISATFVIEKFDGKNMNAYNWMETFEKECARFDIVEEEKIDIFRLFLEKSCIDWYSSMMIKHGLQSEWSEWKSSFLQTYANENWTTSKYALFFKYQTGSLLEYAIKREKLLLEVRKTIDQGTLIDIIAAGLPDFITDRINKEEIVQTKDLFNELGKLKHLVAKKKFSKEKKSAVFVKIYKKVCAIIQKIPAGSKQK
;
A
#
# COMPACT_ATOMS: atom_id res chain seq x y z
N MET A 1 -47.82 -62.84 1.37
CA MET A 1 -46.97 -64.01 1.66
C MET A 1 -47.87 -65.21 1.86
N THR A 2 -47.52 -66.36 1.28
CA THR A 2 -48.30 -67.60 1.40
C THR A 2 -48.05 -68.24 2.76
N GLU A 3 -49.06 -68.86 3.34
CA GLU A 3 -49.04 -69.51 4.67
C GLU A 3 -47.88 -70.53 4.81
N ASP A 4 -47.50 -71.15 3.70
CA ASP A 4 -46.37 -72.09 3.61
C ASP A 4 -45.00 -71.44 3.84
N THR A 5 -44.85 -70.16 3.50
CA THR A 5 -43.59 -69.42 3.75
C THR A 5 -43.45 -68.97 5.20
N LEU A 6 -44.54 -68.84 5.96
CA LEU A 6 -44.43 -68.48 7.39
C LEU A 6 -43.98 -69.68 8.23
N LYS A 7 -44.45 -70.88 7.90
CA LYS A 7 -44.12 -72.11 8.62
C LYS A 7 -42.64 -72.48 8.58
N SER A 8 -41.88 -72.02 7.57
CA SER A 8 -40.44 -72.28 7.51
C SER A 8 -39.61 -71.33 8.38
N TYR A 9 -40.23 -70.30 8.95
CA TYR A 9 -39.55 -69.27 9.74
C TYR A 9 -40.08 -69.16 11.18
N CYS A 10 -40.94 -70.09 11.63
CA CYS A 10 -41.46 -70.12 12.99
C CYS A 10 -41.30 -71.52 13.61
N ASP A 11 -40.92 -71.62 14.87
CA ASP A 11 -40.89 -72.88 15.64
C ASP A 11 -42.27 -73.25 16.21
N GLU A 12 -42.35 -74.38 16.93
CA GLU A 12 -43.59 -74.89 17.55
C GLU A 12 -44.17 -73.95 18.62
N ASP A 13 -43.34 -73.05 19.17
CA ASP A 13 -43.71 -72.06 20.18
C ASP A 13 -43.98 -70.67 19.58
N GLY A 14 -43.89 -70.52 18.25
CA GLY A 14 -44.17 -69.28 17.52
C GLY A 14 -43.00 -68.28 17.48
N ASN A 15 -41.79 -68.67 17.84
CA ASN A 15 -40.60 -67.82 17.74
C ASN A 15 -40.06 -67.79 16.32
N MET A 16 -39.54 -66.63 15.88
CA MET A 16 -38.95 -66.47 14.56
C MET A 16 -37.58 -67.16 14.49
N ILE A 17 -37.45 -68.18 13.65
CA ILE A 17 -36.24 -68.99 13.48
C ILE A 17 -35.83 -69.10 12.01
N PHE A 18 -34.54 -69.30 11.73
CA PHE A 18 -34.05 -69.69 10.42
C PHE A 18 -32.85 -70.63 10.58
N GLN A 19 -32.90 -71.82 9.96
CA GLN A 19 -31.84 -72.83 10.07
C GLN A 19 -31.43 -73.12 11.53
N ASP A 20 -32.42 -73.34 12.40
CA ASP A 20 -32.26 -73.64 13.83
C ASP A 20 -31.56 -72.53 14.66
N GLN A 21 -31.56 -71.29 14.17
CA GLN A 21 -31.11 -70.12 14.91
C GLN A 21 -32.25 -69.13 15.11
N PHE A 22 -32.40 -68.62 16.35
CA PHE A 22 -33.35 -67.56 16.68
C PHE A 22 -32.97 -66.26 15.98
N LEU A 23 -33.93 -65.63 15.32
CA LEU A 23 -33.75 -64.33 14.68
C LEU A 23 -33.91 -63.22 15.73
N GLY A 24 -32.91 -62.35 15.82
CA GLY A 24 -32.96 -61.17 16.69
C GLY A 24 -33.88 -60.08 16.13
N GLU A 25 -34.58 -59.38 17.01
CA GLU A 25 -35.39 -58.21 16.67
C GLU A 25 -34.48 -57.01 16.37
N ILE A 26 -34.61 -56.42 15.17
CA ILE A 26 -33.87 -55.21 14.80
C ILE A 26 -34.77 -54.00 15.12
N THR A 27 -34.57 -53.38 16.27
CA THR A 27 -35.09 -52.03 16.53
C THR A 27 -34.19 -51.02 15.82
N GLN A 28 -34.76 -49.93 15.30
CA GLN A 28 -34.06 -48.91 14.49
C GLN A 28 -32.92 -48.16 15.22
N GLU A 29 -32.56 -48.56 16.45
CA GLU A 29 -31.52 -47.92 17.26
C GLU A 29 -30.23 -48.76 17.40
N GLU A 30 -30.15 -49.97 16.83
CA GLU A 30 -28.93 -50.79 16.88
C GLU A 30 -28.24 -50.91 15.52
N SER A 31 -27.66 -49.80 15.04
CA SER A 31 -26.53 -49.84 14.14
C SER A 31 -25.22 -49.87 14.94
N VAL A 32 -24.99 -50.91 15.74
CA VAL A 32 -23.68 -51.19 16.35
C VAL A 32 -23.12 -52.46 15.71
N ILE A 33 -22.37 -52.26 14.63
CA ILE A 33 -21.53 -53.30 14.04
C ILE A 33 -20.23 -53.37 14.86
N PRO A 34 -19.87 -54.52 15.48
CA PRO A 34 -18.52 -54.75 15.97
C PRO A 34 -17.64 -55.11 14.76
N ASN A 35 -16.57 -54.35 14.53
CA ASN A 35 -15.52 -54.54 13.49
C ASN A 35 -15.72 -53.88 12.11
N GLY A 36 -16.39 -52.74 12.02
CA GLY A 36 -16.21 -51.80 10.89
C GLY A 36 -15.03 -50.86 11.16
N ARG A 37 -13.84 -51.14 10.63
CA ARG A 37 -12.69 -50.22 10.72
C ARG A 37 -13.05 -48.90 10.04
N ASN A 38 -13.35 -47.85 10.82
CA ASN A 38 -12.99 -46.43 10.66
C ASN A 38 -12.83 -45.88 9.21
N LEU A 39 -13.62 -46.34 8.24
CA LEU A 39 -13.45 -45.95 6.84
C LEU A 39 -13.91 -44.50 6.67
N ASP A 40 -15.02 -44.13 7.32
CA ASP A 40 -15.51 -42.76 7.34
C ASP A 40 -14.54 -41.81 8.04
N ASP A 41 -13.95 -42.18 9.18
CA ASP A 41 -12.99 -41.31 9.87
C ASP A 41 -11.66 -41.18 9.08
N SER A 42 -11.28 -42.22 8.33
CA SER A 42 -10.14 -42.21 7.41
C SER A 42 -10.41 -41.35 6.17
N ILE A 43 -11.58 -41.47 5.56
CA ILE A 43 -12.02 -40.64 4.42
C ILE A 43 -12.14 -39.17 4.84
N VAL A 44 -12.73 -38.89 6.01
CA VAL A 44 -12.81 -37.55 6.58
C VAL A 44 -11.41 -36.98 6.86
N LYS A 45 -10.46 -37.79 7.35
CA LYS A 45 -9.06 -37.37 7.51
C LYS A 45 -8.38 -37.07 6.17
N ILE A 46 -8.61 -37.90 5.15
CA ILE A 46 -8.06 -37.70 3.79
C ILE A 46 -8.64 -36.41 3.20
N LEU A 47 -9.94 -36.19 3.27
CA LEU A 47 -10.60 -34.96 2.80
C LEU A 47 -10.10 -33.72 3.53
N LYS A 48 -10.00 -33.76 4.87
CA LYS A 48 -9.41 -32.66 5.65
C LYS A 48 -7.96 -32.38 5.25
N LYS A 49 -7.18 -33.41 4.95
CA LYS A 49 -5.78 -33.27 4.49
C LYS A 49 -5.70 -32.70 3.08
N LEU A 50 -6.63 -33.08 2.19
CA LEU A 50 -6.72 -32.58 0.82
C LEU A 50 -7.14 -31.10 0.81
N ILE A 51 -8.17 -30.74 1.58
CA ILE A 51 -8.61 -29.34 1.78
C ILE A 51 -7.48 -28.49 2.36
N LYS A 52 -6.79 -28.95 3.41
CA LYS A 52 -5.63 -28.23 3.97
C LYS A 52 -4.50 -28.07 2.96
N THR A 53 -4.25 -29.08 2.13
CA THR A 53 -3.20 -29.03 1.09
C THR A 53 -3.57 -28.04 0.01
N GLN A 54 -4.85 -27.99 -0.39
CA GLN A 54 -5.36 -27.06 -1.39
C GLN A 54 -5.33 -25.61 -0.90
N GLN A 55 -5.81 -25.35 0.31
CA GLN A 55 -5.72 -24.03 0.95
C GLN A 55 -4.26 -23.56 1.12
N ASN A 56 -3.32 -24.47 1.43
CA ASN A 56 -1.90 -24.12 1.50
C ASN A 56 -1.32 -23.82 0.12
N LYS A 57 -1.70 -24.57 -0.93
CA LYS A 57 -1.28 -24.29 -2.31
C LYS A 57 -1.82 -22.94 -2.80
N GLU A 58 -3.08 -22.62 -2.52
CA GLU A 58 -3.69 -21.32 -2.83
C GLU A 58 -2.97 -20.19 -2.10
N LYS A 59 -2.77 -20.30 -0.78
CA LYS A 59 -1.98 -19.32 -0.01
C LYS A 59 -0.56 -19.15 -0.51
N GLN A 60 0.08 -20.24 -0.97
CA GLN A 60 1.42 -20.18 -1.55
C GLN A 60 1.41 -19.55 -2.95
N SER A 61 0.36 -19.76 -3.74
CA SER A 61 0.13 -19.11 -5.02
C SER A 61 -0.07 -17.60 -4.85
N MET A 62 -0.96 -17.19 -3.93
CA MET A 62 -1.26 -15.78 -3.67
C MET A 62 -0.05 -15.01 -3.16
N LYS A 63 0.79 -15.62 -2.31
CA LYS A 63 2.06 -15.00 -1.88
C LYS A 63 3.07 -14.84 -3.02
N LYS A 64 3.09 -15.76 -3.99
CA LYS A 64 3.96 -15.64 -5.18
C LYS A 64 3.44 -14.55 -6.12
N ILE A 65 2.13 -14.52 -6.35
CA ILE A 65 1.47 -13.48 -7.16
C ILE A 65 1.73 -12.12 -6.51
N SER A 66 1.55 -11.98 -5.19
CA SER A 66 1.78 -10.71 -4.50
C SER A 66 3.22 -10.23 -4.58
N ALA A 67 4.19 -11.14 -4.61
CA ALA A 67 5.61 -10.79 -4.78
C ALA A 67 5.95 -10.30 -6.20
N THR A 68 5.07 -10.56 -7.17
CA THR A 68 5.25 -10.16 -8.58
C THR A 68 4.55 -8.83 -8.88
N PHE A 69 3.69 -8.35 -7.97
CA PHE A 69 3.05 -7.04 -8.14
C PHE A 69 4.09 -5.93 -8.06
N VAL A 70 3.99 -4.97 -8.97
CA VAL A 70 4.84 -3.77 -8.99
C VAL A 70 4.09 -2.62 -8.35
N ILE A 71 3.76 -2.79 -7.06
CA ILE A 71 3.07 -1.79 -6.26
C ILE A 71 3.71 -1.70 -4.87
N GLU A 72 3.91 -0.49 -4.39
CA GLU A 72 4.33 -0.28 -3.00
C GLU A 72 3.17 -0.58 -2.06
N LYS A 73 3.46 -1.10 -0.87
CA LYS A 73 2.41 -1.32 0.12
C LYS A 73 1.86 -0.01 0.65
N PHE A 74 0.57 0.05 0.93
CA PHE A 74 -0.10 1.25 1.42
C PHE A 74 0.03 1.38 2.93
N ASP A 75 0.46 2.55 3.38
CA ASP A 75 0.64 2.85 4.80
C ASP A 75 -0.28 3.97 5.31
N GLY A 76 -1.19 4.46 4.45
CA GLY A 76 -2.11 5.56 4.73
C GLY A 76 -1.57 6.95 4.40
N LYS A 77 -0.28 7.10 4.10
CA LYS A 77 0.38 8.40 3.91
C LYS A 77 1.34 8.45 2.74
N ASN A 78 1.81 7.30 2.25
CA ASN A 78 2.84 7.19 1.23
C ASN A 78 2.36 7.60 -0.16
N MET A 79 1.07 7.45 -0.47
CA MET A 79 0.49 7.83 -1.76
C MET A 79 -0.97 8.25 -1.60
N ASN A 80 -1.50 8.98 -2.59
CA ASN A 80 -2.93 9.23 -2.70
C ASN A 80 -3.71 7.89 -2.82
N ALA A 81 -4.72 7.70 -1.97
CA ALA A 81 -5.48 6.45 -1.89
C ALA A 81 -6.21 6.08 -3.19
N TYR A 82 -6.74 7.07 -3.94
CA TYR A 82 -7.35 6.81 -5.25
C TYR A 82 -6.32 6.27 -6.24
N ASN A 83 -5.16 6.94 -6.32
CA ASN A 83 -4.10 6.54 -7.23
C ASN A 83 -3.53 5.16 -6.89
N TRP A 84 -3.36 4.89 -5.59
CA TRP A 84 -2.88 3.61 -5.12
C TRP A 84 -3.89 2.49 -5.41
N MET A 85 -5.17 2.71 -5.12
CA MET A 85 -6.25 1.75 -5.39
C MET A 85 -6.38 1.44 -6.89
N GLU A 86 -6.32 2.46 -7.74
CA GLU A 86 -6.33 2.26 -9.20
C GLU A 86 -5.14 1.41 -9.67
N THR A 87 -3.96 1.61 -9.09
CA THR A 87 -2.77 0.82 -9.40
C THR A 87 -2.94 -0.63 -8.93
N PHE A 88 -3.50 -0.83 -7.75
CA PHE A 88 -3.80 -2.16 -7.20
C PHE A 88 -4.77 -2.92 -8.11
N GLU A 89 -5.87 -2.30 -8.52
CA GLU A 89 -6.86 -2.95 -9.40
C GLU A 89 -6.29 -3.27 -10.79
N LYS A 90 -5.41 -2.43 -11.33
CA LYS A 90 -4.70 -2.72 -12.58
C LYS A 90 -3.78 -3.92 -12.45
N GLU A 91 -3.08 -4.05 -11.32
CA GLU A 91 -2.26 -5.23 -11.05
C GLU A 91 -3.14 -6.47 -10.87
N CYS A 92 -4.27 -6.39 -10.15
CA CYS A 92 -5.23 -7.49 -10.07
C CYS A 92 -5.71 -7.94 -11.47
N ALA A 93 -6.06 -6.98 -12.34
CA ALA A 93 -6.46 -7.29 -13.71
C ALA A 93 -5.30 -7.90 -14.53
N ARG A 94 -4.05 -7.46 -14.33
CA ARG A 94 -2.87 -8.00 -15.02
C ARG A 94 -2.61 -9.48 -14.70
N PHE A 95 -3.02 -9.93 -13.51
CA PHE A 95 -2.86 -11.30 -13.05
C PHE A 95 -4.19 -12.08 -13.03
N ASP A 96 -5.22 -11.58 -13.70
CA ASP A 96 -6.54 -12.20 -13.80
C ASP A 96 -7.17 -12.57 -12.43
N ILE A 97 -6.93 -11.72 -11.42
CA ILE A 97 -7.50 -11.91 -10.08
C ILE A 97 -8.98 -11.55 -10.10
N VAL A 98 -9.81 -12.53 -9.77
CA VAL A 98 -11.27 -12.39 -9.66
C VAL A 98 -11.66 -11.52 -8.46
N GLU A 99 -12.81 -10.85 -8.52
CA GLU A 99 -13.27 -9.92 -7.47
C GLU A 99 -13.27 -10.52 -6.06
N GLU A 100 -13.67 -11.79 -5.93
CA GLU A 100 -13.71 -12.53 -4.67
C GLU A 100 -12.31 -12.71 -4.04
N GLU A 101 -11.29 -12.89 -4.88
CA GLU A 101 -9.90 -13.09 -4.45
C GLU A 101 -9.18 -11.75 -4.17
N LYS A 102 -9.73 -10.63 -4.64
CA LYS A 102 -9.10 -9.31 -4.44
C LYS A 102 -9.02 -8.97 -2.96
N ILE A 103 -10.05 -9.27 -2.17
CA ILE A 103 -10.05 -8.99 -0.73
C ILE A 103 -8.92 -9.75 -0.02
N ASP A 104 -8.74 -11.02 -0.36
CA ASP A 104 -7.69 -11.86 0.23
C ASP A 104 -6.29 -11.35 -0.11
N ILE A 105 -6.04 -10.98 -1.37
CA ILE A 105 -4.73 -10.47 -1.77
C ILE A 105 -4.49 -9.05 -1.25
N PHE A 106 -5.56 -8.25 -1.08
CA PHE A 106 -5.49 -6.86 -0.65
C PHE A 106 -4.72 -6.69 0.66
N ARG A 107 -4.95 -7.58 1.63
CA ARG A 107 -4.24 -7.58 2.92
C ARG A 107 -2.72 -7.56 2.78
N LEU A 108 -2.17 -8.26 1.77
CA LEU A 108 -0.72 -8.39 1.57
C LEU A 108 -0.07 -7.06 1.18
N PHE A 109 -0.87 -6.10 0.71
CA PHE A 109 -0.44 -4.80 0.25
C PHE A 109 -0.75 -3.66 1.22
N LEU A 110 -1.20 -3.97 2.44
CA LEU A 110 -1.44 -2.98 3.49
C LEU A 110 -0.35 -3.08 4.58
N GLU A 111 0.02 -1.93 5.16
CA GLU A 111 0.95 -1.85 6.28
C GLU A 111 0.44 -0.89 7.38
N LYS A 112 1.07 -0.99 8.55
CA LYS A 112 0.79 -0.13 9.72
C LYS A 112 -0.70 -0.18 10.09
N SER A 113 -1.29 0.98 10.38
CA SER A 113 -2.70 1.13 10.74
C SER A 113 -3.68 0.67 9.67
N CYS A 114 -3.24 0.50 8.42
CA CYS A 114 -4.11 -0.02 7.35
C CYS A 114 -4.42 -1.51 7.54
N ILE A 115 -3.56 -2.27 8.22
CA ILE A 115 -3.84 -3.67 8.58
C ILE A 115 -4.93 -3.75 9.66
N ASP A 116 -4.94 -2.81 10.61
CA ASP A 116 -5.98 -2.72 11.65
C ASP A 116 -7.32 -2.33 11.04
N TRP A 117 -7.32 -1.41 10.08
CA TRP A 117 -8.51 -1.07 9.29
C TRP A 117 -9.03 -2.31 8.51
N TYR A 118 -8.14 -3.04 7.84
CA TYR A 118 -8.51 -4.28 7.14
C TYR A 118 -9.14 -5.28 8.10
N SER A 119 -8.54 -5.48 9.27
CA SER A 119 -9.05 -6.39 10.29
C SER A 119 -10.43 -5.96 10.81
N SER A 120 -10.64 -4.66 10.98
CA SER A 120 -11.95 -4.10 11.31
C SER A 120 -12.97 -4.33 10.20
N MET A 121 -12.55 -4.23 8.95
CA MET A 121 -13.41 -4.42 7.79
C MET A 121 -13.81 -5.88 7.59
N MET A 122 -12.88 -6.79 7.85
CA MET A 122 -13.15 -8.23 7.94
C MET A 122 -14.23 -8.56 8.97
N ILE A 123 -14.24 -7.90 10.13
CA ILE A 123 -15.25 -8.13 11.17
C ILE A 123 -16.63 -7.61 10.74
N LYS A 124 -16.69 -6.46 10.06
CA LYS A 124 -17.95 -5.83 9.66
C LYS A 124 -18.61 -6.47 8.42
N HIS A 125 -17.81 -6.84 7.42
CA HIS A 125 -18.29 -7.28 6.10
C HIS A 125 -17.88 -8.71 5.75
N GLY A 126 -16.74 -9.20 6.24
CA GLY A 126 -16.20 -10.52 5.88
C GLY A 126 -15.72 -10.64 4.43
N LEU A 127 -15.25 -11.83 4.05
CA LEU A 127 -14.67 -12.12 2.72
C LEU A 127 -15.70 -12.26 1.60
N GLN A 128 -16.98 -12.49 1.96
CA GLN A 128 -18.04 -12.74 0.99
C GLN A 128 -18.70 -11.44 0.49
N SER A 129 -18.26 -10.30 1.01
CA SER A 129 -18.78 -9.00 0.58
C SER A 129 -18.20 -8.58 -0.76
N GLU A 130 -18.91 -7.71 -1.46
CA GLU A 130 -18.44 -7.21 -2.75
C GLU A 130 -17.19 -6.34 -2.60
N TRP A 131 -16.26 -6.47 -3.53
CA TRP A 131 -15.07 -5.61 -3.60
C TRP A 131 -15.42 -4.11 -3.71
N SER A 132 -16.54 -3.78 -4.36
CA SER A 132 -17.06 -2.42 -4.50
C SER A 132 -17.25 -1.72 -3.15
N GLU A 133 -17.78 -2.44 -2.16
CA GLU A 133 -17.99 -1.95 -0.79
C GLU A 133 -16.66 -1.71 -0.07
N TRP A 134 -15.73 -2.66 -0.19
CA TRP A 134 -14.38 -2.56 0.36
C TRP A 134 -13.62 -1.35 -0.21
N LYS A 135 -13.66 -1.19 -1.52
CA LYS A 135 -13.05 -0.06 -2.23
C LYS A 135 -13.66 1.26 -1.78
N SER A 136 -14.98 1.35 -1.70
CA SER A 136 -15.68 2.56 -1.26
C SER A 136 -15.28 2.95 0.17
N SER A 137 -15.33 1.99 1.10
CA SER A 137 -14.95 2.19 2.50
C SER A 137 -13.47 2.59 2.64
N PHE A 138 -12.58 1.96 1.87
CA PHE A 138 -11.16 2.29 1.84
C PHE A 138 -10.94 3.74 1.41
N LEU A 139 -11.59 4.14 0.31
CA LEU A 139 -11.49 5.51 -0.20
C LEU A 139 -12.11 6.51 0.77
N GLN A 140 -13.26 6.23 1.39
CA GLN A 140 -13.82 7.10 2.43
C GLN A 140 -12.88 7.29 3.63
N THR A 141 -12.11 6.25 3.99
CA THR A 141 -11.19 6.30 5.14
C THR A 141 -9.88 7.01 4.80
N TYR A 142 -9.32 6.75 3.61
CA TYR A 142 -7.94 7.11 3.28
C TYR A 142 -7.80 8.10 2.12
N ALA A 143 -8.88 8.40 1.38
CA ALA A 143 -8.82 9.47 0.40
C ALA A 143 -8.65 10.79 1.14
N ASN A 144 -7.45 11.34 1.04
CA ASN A 144 -7.18 12.69 1.52
C ASN A 144 -7.86 13.69 0.57
N GLU A 145 -9.09 14.09 0.90
CA GLU A 145 -9.76 15.25 0.28
C GLU A 145 -9.20 16.59 0.79
N ASN A 146 -8.27 16.53 1.75
CA ASN A 146 -7.73 17.71 2.40
C ASN A 146 -6.80 18.49 1.46
N TRP A 147 -7.10 19.78 1.29
CA TRP A 147 -6.28 20.74 0.54
C TRP A 147 -4.83 20.83 1.00
N THR A 148 -4.48 20.31 2.19
CA THR A 148 -3.14 20.34 2.76
C THR A 148 -2.09 19.72 1.82
N THR A 149 -2.39 18.56 1.22
CA THR A 149 -1.46 17.88 0.30
C THR A 149 -1.29 18.68 -0.99
N SER A 150 -2.39 19.17 -1.57
CA SER A 150 -2.38 20.03 -2.75
C SER A 150 -1.61 21.34 -2.51
N LYS A 151 -1.87 21.99 -1.37
CA LYS A 151 -1.15 23.20 -0.94
C LYS A 151 0.34 22.92 -0.77
N TYR A 152 0.69 21.81 -0.13
CA TYR A 152 2.09 21.43 0.04
C TYR A 152 2.80 21.28 -1.30
N ALA A 153 2.23 20.54 -2.26
CA ALA A 153 2.80 20.39 -3.60
C ALA A 153 2.93 21.73 -4.34
N LEU A 154 1.91 22.59 -4.25
CA LEU A 154 1.89 23.91 -4.90
C LEU A 154 2.83 24.95 -4.26
N PHE A 155 3.14 24.83 -2.96
CA PHE A 155 4.06 25.74 -2.27
C PHE A 155 5.47 25.18 -2.04
N PHE A 156 5.76 23.96 -2.51
CA PHE A 156 7.06 23.29 -2.32
C PHE A 156 8.20 23.99 -3.09
N LYS A 157 8.87 24.97 -2.48
CA LYS A 157 9.96 25.71 -3.12
C LYS A 157 11.35 25.12 -2.88
N TYR A 158 12.27 25.41 -3.79
CA TYR A 158 13.67 25.04 -3.64
C TYR A 158 14.30 25.81 -2.48
N GLN A 159 15.05 25.09 -1.63
CA GLN A 159 15.77 25.70 -0.52
C GLN A 159 17.27 25.52 -0.68
N THR A 160 17.72 24.27 -0.79
CA THR A 160 19.14 23.91 -0.91
C THR A 160 19.27 22.56 -1.61
N GLY A 161 20.46 22.25 -2.14
CA GLY A 161 20.78 20.94 -2.70
C GLY A 161 20.90 20.96 -4.22
N SER A 162 20.58 19.85 -4.87
CA SER A 162 20.57 19.73 -6.32
C SER A 162 19.28 20.33 -6.90
N LEU A 163 19.42 21.21 -7.89
CA LEU A 163 18.27 21.76 -8.63
C LEU A 163 17.49 20.65 -9.35
N LEU A 164 18.21 19.64 -9.85
CA LEU A 164 17.61 18.51 -10.56
C LEU A 164 16.79 17.63 -9.61
N GLU A 165 17.33 17.28 -8.45
CA GLU A 165 16.60 16.49 -7.44
C GLU A 165 15.35 17.22 -6.96
N TYR A 166 15.46 18.54 -6.78
CA TYR A 166 14.32 19.39 -6.47
C TYR A 166 13.24 19.29 -7.55
N ALA A 167 13.60 19.45 -8.82
CA ALA A 167 12.65 19.47 -9.92
C ALA A 167 11.94 18.11 -10.09
N ILE A 168 12.68 17.00 -9.98
CA ILE A 168 12.11 15.64 -9.99
C ILE A 168 11.14 15.44 -8.82
N LYS A 169 11.54 15.85 -7.62
CA LYS A 169 10.66 15.75 -6.44
C LYS A 169 9.41 16.62 -6.59
N ARG A 170 9.56 17.82 -7.15
CA ARG A 170 8.46 18.76 -7.41
C ARG A 170 7.47 18.17 -8.43
N GLU A 171 7.98 17.62 -9.53
CA GLU A 171 7.18 16.93 -10.55
C GLU A 171 6.37 15.79 -9.94
N LYS A 172 7.04 14.90 -9.19
CA LYS A 172 6.38 13.78 -8.49
C LYS A 172 5.23 14.25 -7.58
N LEU A 173 5.48 15.25 -6.73
CA LEU A 173 4.46 15.78 -5.81
C LEU A 173 3.24 16.35 -6.55
N LEU A 174 3.45 17.01 -7.70
CA LEU A 174 2.37 17.58 -8.49
C LEU A 174 1.54 16.50 -9.18
N LEU A 175 2.20 15.48 -9.75
CA LEU A 175 1.53 14.35 -10.41
C LEU A 175 0.77 13.47 -9.41
N GLU A 176 1.23 13.35 -8.17
CA GLU A 176 0.51 12.67 -7.09
C GLU A 176 -0.82 13.36 -6.75
N VAL A 177 -0.88 14.69 -6.87
CA VAL A 177 -2.09 15.50 -6.63
C VAL A 177 -2.99 15.53 -7.86
N ARG A 178 -2.40 15.66 -9.06
CA ARG A 178 -3.15 15.75 -10.33
C ARG A 178 -2.37 15.10 -11.47
N LYS A 179 -2.75 13.86 -11.80
CA LYS A 179 -2.20 13.09 -12.93
C LYS A 179 -2.42 13.74 -14.30
N THR A 180 -3.50 14.51 -14.45
CA THR A 180 -3.93 15.12 -15.73
C THR A 180 -3.43 16.55 -15.92
N ILE A 181 -2.43 16.99 -15.14
CA ILE A 181 -1.83 18.31 -15.31
C ILE A 181 -1.16 18.40 -16.68
N ASP A 182 -1.40 19.51 -17.39
CA ASP A 182 -0.75 19.73 -18.67
C ASP A 182 0.74 20.05 -18.50
N GLN A 183 1.54 19.70 -19.51
CA GLN A 183 3.00 19.77 -19.44
C GLN A 183 3.50 21.21 -19.22
N GLY A 184 2.87 22.19 -19.87
CA GLY A 184 3.25 23.60 -19.75
C GLY A 184 3.02 24.14 -18.34
N THR A 185 1.83 23.91 -17.78
CA THR A 185 1.50 24.27 -16.40
C THR A 185 2.40 23.55 -15.40
N LEU A 186 2.72 22.28 -15.63
CA LEU A 186 3.63 21.51 -14.78
C LEU A 186 5.02 22.17 -14.74
N ILE A 187 5.58 22.53 -15.91
CA ILE A 187 6.85 23.24 -16.05
C ILE A 187 6.78 24.60 -15.32
N ASP A 188 5.73 25.38 -15.56
CA ASP A 188 5.54 26.71 -14.98
C ASP A 188 5.50 26.65 -13.44
N ILE A 189 4.79 25.67 -12.87
CA ILE A 189 4.72 25.50 -11.40
C ILE A 189 6.06 25.05 -10.82
N ILE A 190 6.81 24.17 -11.52
CA ILE A 190 8.15 23.76 -11.09
C ILE A 190 9.08 24.98 -11.08
N ALA A 191 9.10 25.74 -12.17
CA ALA A 191 9.93 26.93 -12.33
C ALA A 191 9.58 28.00 -11.28
N ALA A 192 8.31 28.22 -10.97
CA ALA A 192 7.86 29.19 -9.96
C ALA A 192 8.40 28.91 -8.54
N GLY A 193 8.85 27.69 -8.23
CA GLY A 193 9.49 27.39 -6.95
C GLY A 193 11.00 27.50 -6.94
N LEU A 194 11.62 27.79 -8.09
CA LEU A 194 13.05 28.05 -8.18
C LEU A 194 13.36 29.49 -7.79
N PRO A 195 14.58 29.79 -7.31
CA PRO A 195 14.99 31.16 -7.07
C PRO A 195 15.21 31.94 -8.38
N ASP A 196 14.93 33.24 -8.37
CA ASP A 196 15.03 34.13 -9.53
C ASP A 196 16.38 34.01 -10.29
N PHE A 197 17.50 33.96 -9.56
CA PHE A 197 18.82 33.85 -10.18
C PHE A 197 19.06 32.56 -11.01
N ILE A 198 18.18 31.56 -10.87
CA ILE A 198 18.14 30.36 -11.71
C ILE A 198 17.16 30.57 -12.87
N THR A 199 15.93 31.04 -12.59
CA THR A 199 14.90 31.23 -13.62
C THR A 199 15.29 32.29 -14.65
N ASP A 200 16.00 33.33 -14.24
CA ASP A 200 16.55 34.38 -15.11
C ASP A 200 17.59 33.87 -16.12
N ARG A 201 18.02 32.60 -16.00
CA ARG A 201 18.98 31.95 -16.89
C ARG A 201 18.32 30.88 -17.77
N ILE A 202 17.03 30.68 -17.64
CA ILE A 202 16.26 29.69 -18.40
C ILE A 202 15.43 30.45 -19.43
N ASN A 203 15.57 30.08 -20.70
CA ASN A 203 14.74 30.60 -21.77
C ASN A 203 13.41 29.84 -21.76
N LYS A 204 12.28 30.49 -21.43
CA LYS A 204 10.98 29.81 -21.29
C LYS A 204 10.52 29.20 -22.62
N GLU A 205 10.75 29.89 -23.72
CA GLU A 205 10.31 29.51 -25.06
C GLU A 205 10.99 28.23 -25.57
N GLU A 206 12.18 27.91 -25.06
CA GLU A 206 12.92 26.70 -25.42
C GLU A 206 12.48 25.46 -24.62
N ILE A 207 11.75 25.65 -23.51
CA ILE A 207 11.35 24.56 -22.63
C ILE A 207 9.94 24.09 -22.98
N VAL A 208 9.86 23.01 -23.76
CA VAL A 208 8.59 22.42 -24.18
C VAL A 208 8.20 21.23 -23.30
N GLN A 209 9.20 20.48 -22.80
CA GLN A 209 9.01 19.27 -22.01
C GLN A 209 9.76 19.36 -20.67
N THR A 210 9.31 18.61 -19.65
CA THR A 210 9.98 18.59 -18.33
C THR A 210 11.43 18.12 -18.41
N LYS A 211 11.75 17.22 -19.35
CA LYS A 211 13.13 16.80 -19.64
C LYS A 211 14.03 17.97 -20.08
N ASP A 212 13.49 18.94 -20.82
CA ASP A 212 14.26 20.09 -21.31
C ASP A 212 14.64 20.98 -20.13
N LEU A 213 13.68 21.21 -19.23
CA LEU A 213 13.92 21.90 -17.95
C LEU A 213 14.99 21.18 -17.12
N PHE A 214 14.92 19.86 -17.01
CA PHE A 214 15.89 19.07 -16.23
C PHE A 214 17.31 19.18 -16.77
N ASN A 215 17.46 19.17 -18.10
CA ASN A 215 18.74 19.35 -18.76
C ASN A 215 19.31 20.76 -18.48
N GLU A 216 18.50 21.80 -18.59
CA GLU A 216 18.93 23.17 -18.28
C GLU A 216 19.32 23.34 -16.80
N LEU A 217 18.52 22.82 -15.87
CA LEU A 217 18.87 22.83 -14.45
C LEU A 217 20.17 22.07 -14.16
N GLY A 218 20.46 21.02 -14.93
CA GLY A 218 21.72 20.31 -14.93
C GLY A 218 22.92 21.21 -15.24
N LYS A 219 22.81 22.08 -16.25
CA LYS A 219 23.85 23.04 -16.64
C LYS A 219 24.06 24.14 -15.59
N LEU A 220 23.00 24.52 -14.89
CA LEU A 220 23.00 25.59 -13.89
C LEU A 220 23.47 25.17 -12.48
N LYS A 221 23.82 23.90 -12.26
CA LYS A 221 24.28 23.36 -10.96
C LYS A 221 25.38 24.21 -10.29
N HIS A 222 26.31 24.72 -11.09
CA HIS A 222 27.46 25.49 -10.60
C HIS A 222 27.07 26.83 -9.94
N LEU A 223 25.91 27.41 -10.28
CA LEU A 223 25.44 28.68 -9.72
C LEU A 223 25.06 28.55 -8.24
N VAL A 224 24.54 27.39 -7.84
CA VAL A 224 24.20 27.09 -6.45
C VAL A 224 25.45 27.03 -5.58
N ALA A 225 26.54 26.43 -6.09
CA ALA A 225 27.82 26.37 -5.40
C ALA A 225 28.42 27.78 -5.23
N LYS A 226 28.45 28.58 -6.30
CA LYS A 226 28.97 29.96 -6.28
C LYS A 226 28.26 30.84 -5.24
N LYS A 227 26.93 30.71 -5.08
CA LYS A 227 26.17 31.51 -4.10
C LYS A 227 26.53 31.19 -2.65
N LYS A 228 26.81 29.92 -2.31
CA LYS A 228 27.29 29.55 -0.97
C LYS A 228 28.63 30.23 -0.65
N PHE A 229 29.58 30.16 -1.59
CA PHE A 229 30.88 30.84 -1.45
C PHE A 229 30.77 32.36 -1.37
N SER A 230 29.86 32.99 -2.12
CA SER A 230 29.64 34.44 -2.04
C SER A 230 29.04 34.88 -0.70
N LYS A 231 28.16 34.08 -0.09
CA LYS A 231 27.61 34.36 1.25
C LYS A 231 28.69 34.27 2.33
N GLU A 232 29.55 33.26 2.26
CA GLU A 232 30.69 33.11 3.19
C GLU A 232 31.71 34.24 3.05
N LYS A 233 32.04 34.65 1.82
CA LYS A 233 32.92 35.81 1.59
C LYS A 233 32.33 37.10 2.16
N LYS A 234 31.03 37.37 1.96
CA LYS A 234 30.36 38.56 2.52
C LYS A 234 30.35 38.54 4.05
N SER A 235 30.10 37.38 4.66
CA SER A 235 30.17 37.20 6.12
C SER A 235 31.59 37.45 6.65
N ALA A 236 32.61 36.87 6.01
CA ALA A 236 34.01 37.06 6.40
C ALA A 236 34.48 38.52 6.23
N VAL A 237 33.99 39.23 5.22
CA VAL A 237 34.26 40.67 5.02
C VAL A 237 33.61 41.50 6.14
N PHE A 238 32.36 41.20 6.50
CA PHE A 238 31.67 41.89 7.62
C PHE A 238 32.41 41.69 8.94
N VAL A 239 32.85 40.47 9.24
CA VAL A 239 33.64 40.16 10.45
C VAL A 239 34.99 40.89 10.44
N LYS A 240 35.66 40.99 9.28
CA LYS A 240 36.91 41.75 9.14
C LYS A 240 36.70 43.26 9.33
N ILE A 241 35.62 43.81 8.81
CA ILE A 241 35.26 45.23 8.99
C ILE A 241 34.96 45.50 10.46
N TYR A 242 34.15 44.66 11.10
CA TYR A 242 33.79 44.82 12.52
C TYR A 242 35.04 44.76 13.42
N LYS A 243 35.96 43.82 13.18
CA LYS A 243 37.24 43.76 13.91
C LYS A 243 38.11 45.01 13.71
N LYS A 244 38.16 45.56 12.49
CA LYS A 244 38.89 46.81 12.21
C LYS A 244 38.26 48.00 12.93
N VAL A 245 36.93 48.11 12.91
CA VAL A 245 36.20 49.19 13.60
C VAL A 245 36.39 49.12 15.11
N CYS A 246 36.29 47.93 15.72
CA CYS A 246 36.56 47.75 17.15
C CYS A 246 38.01 48.11 17.53
N ALA A 247 38.98 47.78 16.68
CA ALA A 247 40.39 48.14 16.91
C ALA A 247 40.66 49.65 16.81
N ILE A 248 39.87 50.38 16.01
CA ILE A 248 39.95 51.85 15.91
C ILE A 248 39.33 52.49 17.15
N ILE A 249 38.16 52.02 17.60
CA ILE A 249 37.46 52.54 18.78
C ILE A 249 38.31 52.36 20.06
N GLN A 250 39.05 51.26 20.18
CA GLN A 250 39.95 51.01 21.31
C GLN A 250 41.22 51.89 21.31
N LYS A 251 41.52 52.58 20.20
CA LYS A 251 42.69 53.46 20.07
C LYS A 251 42.35 54.95 20.23
N ILE A 252 41.08 55.30 20.46
CA ILE A 252 40.69 56.68 20.76
C ILE A 252 40.96 56.92 22.25
N PRO A 253 41.94 57.77 22.64
CA PRO A 253 42.12 58.13 24.04
C PRO A 253 40.88 58.89 24.52
N ALA A 254 40.40 58.56 25.71
CA ALA A 254 39.28 59.24 26.36
C ALA A 254 39.65 60.71 26.62
N GLY A 255 39.31 61.58 25.67
CA GLY A 255 39.54 63.02 25.76
C GLY A 255 38.66 63.66 26.82
N SER A 256 39.29 64.00 27.94
CA SER A 256 39.15 65.25 28.68
C SER A 256 37.73 65.81 28.85
N LYS A 257 37.08 65.47 29.97
CA LYS A 257 36.04 66.32 30.55
C LYS A 257 36.68 67.65 30.96
N GLN A 258 36.40 68.72 30.22
CA GLN A 258 36.70 70.09 30.65
C GLN A 258 35.81 70.44 31.84
N LYS A 259 36.45 71.01 32.87
CA LYS A 259 35.85 71.60 34.07
C LYS A 259 35.12 72.89 33.75
#